data_AF-A0A7L4H6R1-F1
#
_entry.id   AF-A0A7L4H6R1-F1
#
_cell.length_a   1.000
_cell.length_b   1.000
_cell.length_c   1.000
_cell.angle_alpha   90.00
_cell.angle_beta   90.00
_cell.angle_gamma   90.00
#
_symmetry.space_group_name_H-M   'P 1'
#
loop_
_entity.id
_entity.type
_entity.pdbx_description
1 polymer ?
#
loop_
_entity_poly.entity_id
_entity_poly.type
_entity_poly.pdbx_seq_one_letter_code
_entity_poly.pdbx_strand_id
1 'polypeptide(L)'
;AQAGSQLVRLTLQGQQDPLRNQTALVDKSRSTVTYYVTSPSNHSAVVLFDGRNGYVCYKPGEQRACYLRRMDTWDRQALQTSLDASEQRADQLLHQNNQTKYYREFLGILAREEVDPRSLGEAVQTLCEHTSIFWVRRGEGPGRQRLIYLCIDICFPSNICVSICFYYLPE
;
A
#
# COMPACT_ATOMS: atom_id res chain seq x y z
N ALA A 1 29.72 14.30 4.25
CA ALA A 1 28.50 14.94 3.70
C ALA A 1 27.31 14.08 4.11
N GLN A 2 26.53 14.51 5.09
CA GLN A 2 25.39 13.76 5.62
C GLN A 2 24.19 14.12 4.75
N ALA A 3 23.82 13.23 3.81
CA ALA A 3 22.63 13.42 3.00
C ALA A 3 21.41 13.42 3.92
N GLY A 4 20.73 14.56 4.04
CA GLY A 4 19.59 14.73 4.94
C GLY A 4 18.45 13.79 4.57
N SER A 5 18.04 12.95 5.52
CA SER A 5 16.84 12.14 5.42
C SER A 5 15.62 13.06 5.48
N GLN A 6 15.00 13.35 4.33
CA GLN A 6 13.75 14.12 4.29
C GLN A 6 12.57 13.16 4.45
N LEU A 7 12.07 13.03 5.68
CA LEU A 7 10.80 12.37 5.96
C LEU A 7 9.67 13.37 5.74
N VAL A 8 8.80 13.14 4.76
CA VAL A 8 7.65 14.03 4.49
C VAL A 8 6.36 13.31 4.83
N ARG A 9 5.50 13.97 5.60
CA ARG A 9 4.14 13.51 5.89
C ARG A 9 3.15 14.14 4.91
N LEU A 10 2.43 13.33 4.15
CA LEU A 10 1.36 13.76 3.26
C LEU A 10 0.01 13.35 3.87
N THR A 11 -0.90 14.31 4.03
CA THR A 11 -2.29 14.03 4.39
C THR A 11 -3.12 14.18 3.11
N LEU A 12 -3.77 13.09 2.70
CA LEU A 12 -4.57 13.08 1.47
C LEU A 12 -6.04 13.20 1.87
N GLN A 13 -6.63 14.38 1.66
CA GLN A 13 -8.05 14.65 1.92
C GLN A 13 -8.81 14.73 0.60
N GLY A 14 -9.82 13.89 0.41
CA GLY A 14 -10.71 13.95 -0.76
C GLY A 14 -11.86 14.94 -0.54
N GLN A 15 -12.22 15.69 -1.58
CA GLN A 15 -13.29 16.70 -1.54
C GLN A 15 -14.72 16.10 -1.63
N GLN A 16 -14.88 14.85 -2.12
CA GLN A 16 -16.21 14.28 -2.47
C GLN A 16 -16.49 12.82 -2.08
N ASP A 17 -15.59 12.14 -1.37
CA ASP A 17 -15.76 10.75 -0.91
C ASP A 17 -15.51 10.72 0.61
N PRO A 18 -16.20 9.90 1.43
CA PRO A 18 -16.20 10.09 2.88
C PRO A 18 -14.77 10.08 3.39
N LEU A 19 -14.40 11.17 4.05
CA LEU A 19 -13.11 11.48 4.67
C LEU A 19 -12.22 10.23 4.88
N ARG A 20 -11.42 9.88 3.88
CA ARG A 20 -10.47 8.76 4.01
C ARG A 20 -9.36 9.22 4.94
N ASN A 21 -9.34 8.68 6.15
CA ASN A 21 -8.31 8.99 7.13
C ASN A 21 -7.02 8.25 6.74
N GLN A 22 -6.25 8.88 5.85
CA GLN A 22 -4.99 8.34 5.39
C GLN A 22 -3.84 9.35 5.48
N THR A 23 -2.66 8.82 5.81
CA THR A 23 -1.40 9.56 5.87
C THR A 23 -0.34 8.77 5.12
N ALA A 24 0.50 9.43 4.33
CA ALA A 24 1.70 8.82 3.75
C ALA A 24 2.95 9.36 4.43
N LEU A 25 3.89 8.48 4.78
CA LEU A 25 5.26 8.82 5.14
C LEU A 25 6.17 8.50 3.96
N VAL A 26 6.86 9.52 3.46
CA VAL A 26 7.78 9.42 2.33
C VAL A 26 9.20 9.53 2.86
N ASP A 27 10.03 8.51 2.62
CA ASP A 27 11.48 8.54 2.87
C ASP A 27 12.20 8.33 1.53
N LYS A 28 12.65 9.44 0.95
CA LYS A 28 13.37 9.44 -0.32
C LYS A 28 14.71 8.74 -0.24
N SER A 29 15.41 8.89 0.88
CA SER A 29 16.74 8.32 1.05
C SER A 29 16.66 6.80 0.94
N ARG A 30 15.62 6.20 1.53
CA ARG A 30 15.34 4.76 1.49
C ARG A 30 14.52 4.31 0.29
N SER A 31 14.02 5.25 -0.53
CA SER A 31 13.08 4.98 -1.63
C SER A 31 11.84 4.21 -1.14
N THR A 32 11.28 4.66 -0.02
CA THR A 32 10.12 4.01 0.62
C THR A 32 8.96 4.98 0.80
N VAL A 33 7.74 4.48 0.57
CA VAL A 33 6.50 5.21 0.89
C VAL A 33 5.60 4.31 1.71
N THR A 34 5.20 4.78 2.88
CA THR A 34 4.35 4.04 3.82
C THR A 34 3.03 4.75 4.00
N TYR A 35 1.95 4.15 3.54
CA TYR A 35 0.59 4.63 3.74
C TYR A 35 -0.01 4.00 4.98
N TYR A 36 -0.55 4.84 5.87
CA TYR A 36 -1.39 4.45 6.99
C TYR A 36 -2.82 4.80 6.61
N VAL A 37 -3.70 3.81 6.54
CA VAL A 37 -5.08 3.95 6.11
C VAL A 37 -5.98 3.46 7.23
N THR A 38 -6.97 4.26 7.62
CA THR A 38 -7.98 3.84 8.60
C THR A 38 -9.34 3.77 7.93
N SER A 39 -10.01 2.61 8.01
CA SER A 39 -11.36 2.42 7.48
C SER A 39 -12.41 3.12 8.37
N PRO A 40 -13.64 3.37 7.86
CA PRO A 40 -14.75 3.88 8.67
C PRO A 40 -15.13 2.98 9.85
N SER A 41 -14.82 1.68 9.76
CA SER A 41 -15.02 0.71 10.84
C SER A 41 -13.86 0.68 11.85
N ASN A 42 -12.95 1.67 11.81
CA ASN A 42 -11.78 1.82 12.67
C ASN A 42 -10.72 0.71 12.55
N HIS A 43 -10.71 -0.04 11.44
CA HIS A 43 -9.60 -0.94 11.14
C HIS A 43 -8.50 -0.14 10.45
N SER A 44 -7.30 -0.14 11.02
CA SER A 44 -6.13 0.45 10.38
C SER A 44 -5.43 -0.59 9.51
N ALA A 45 -4.81 -0.14 8.43
CA ALA A 45 -3.94 -0.94 7.59
C ALA A 45 -2.72 -0.11 7.18
N VAL A 46 -1.60 -0.78 6.96
CA VAL A 46 -0.36 -0.16 6.47
C VAL A 46 -0.01 -0.75 5.11
N VAL A 47 0.28 0.11 4.14
CA VAL A 47 0.75 -0.27 2.81
C VAL A 47 2.12 0.35 2.57
N LEU A 48 3.14 -0.49 2.46
CA LEU A 48 4.52 -0.09 2.25
C LEU A 48 4.96 -0.41 0.82
N PHE A 49 5.48 0.61 0.13
CA PHE A 49 6.24 0.47 -1.10
C PHE A 49 7.73 0.54 -0.76
N ASP A 50 8.46 -0.55 -0.98
CA ASP A 50 9.93 -0.62 -0.87
C ASP A 50 10.54 -0.62 -2.27
N GLY A 51 10.94 0.57 -2.73
CA GLY A 51 11.49 0.77 -4.07
C GLY A 51 12.84 0.12 -4.29
N ARG A 52 13.67 0.02 -3.24
CA ARG A 52 15.01 -0.59 -3.33
C ARG A 52 14.92 -2.09 -3.58
N ASN A 53 14.01 -2.76 -2.89
CA ASN A 53 13.84 -4.20 -3.01
C ASN A 53 12.72 -4.60 -4.00
N GLY A 54 11.93 -3.64 -4.45
CA GLY A 54 10.88 -3.85 -5.45
C GLY A 54 9.66 -4.59 -4.91
N TYR A 55 9.25 -4.27 -3.67
CA TYR A 55 8.13 -4.94 -2.99
C TYR A 55 7.00 -3.98 -2.62
N VAL A 56 5.76 -4.46 -2.71
CA VAL A 56 4.61 -3.87 -2.03
C VAL A 56 4.21 -4.81 -0.90
N CYS A 57 4.16 -4.29 0.32
CA CYS A 57 3.80 -5.02 1.52
C CYS A 57 2.54 -4.43 2.16
N TYR A 58 1.59 -5.30 2.50
CA TYR A 58 0.32 -4.94 3.12
C TYR A 58 0.26 -5.55 4.51
N LYS A 59 0.02 -4.72 5.53
CA LYS A 59 -0.21 -5.13 6.92
C LYS A 59 -1.60 -4.66 7.35
N PRO A 60 -2.64 -5.50 7.25
CA PRO A 60 -3.93 -5.22 7.84
C PRO A 60 -3.83 -5.23 9.37
N GLY A 61 -4.49 -4.31 10.07
CA GLY A 61 -4.30 -4.09 11.50
C GLY A 61 -4.84 -5.21 12.40
N GLU A 62 -5.99 -5.79 12.06
CA GLU A 62 -6.59 -6.88 12.86
C GLU A 62 -6.07 -8.26 12.51
N GLN A 63 -5.28 -8.39 11.44
CA GLN A 63 -4.86 -9.68 10.91
C GLN A 63 -3.43 -10.04 11.34
N ARG A 64 -3.21 -11.34 11.59
CA ARG A 64 -1.92 -11.90 12.02
C ARG A 64 -0.98 -12.24 10.84
N ALA A 65 -1.11 -11.54 9.72
CA ALA A 65 -0.30 -11.79 8.54
C ALA A 65 -0.02 -10.51 7.76
N CYS A 66 1.20 -10.42 7.23
CA CYS A 66 1.57 -9.50 6.17
C CYS A 66 1.44 -10.19 4.82
N TYR A 67 1.07 -9.41 3.80
CA TYR A 67 0.96 -9.86 2.43
C TYR A 67 1.96 -9.14 1.56
N LEU A 68 2.76 -9.90 0.81
CA LEU A 68 3.87 -9.38 0.03
C LEU A 68 3.69 -9.69 -1.45
N ARG A 69 3.96 -8.72 -2.31
CA ARG A 69 4.08 -8.95 -3.76
C ARG A 69 5.23 -8.16 -4.35
N ARG A 70 5.71 -8.61 -5.50
CA ARG A 70 6.65 -7.83 -6.32
C ARG A 70 5.92 -6.64 -6.96
N MET A 71 6.61 -5.52 -7.04
CA MET A 71 6.16 -4.35 -7.78
C MET A 71 6.10 -4.66 -9.27
N ASP A 72 5.01 -4.26 -9.91
CA ASP A 72 4.91 -4.16 -11.36
C ASP A 72 5.27 -2.75 -11.85
N THR A 73 5.07 -2.49 -13.16
CA THR A 73 5.33 -1.18 -13.75
C THR A 73 4.46 -0.08 -13.14
N TRP A 74 3.20 -0.37 -12.85
CA TRP A 74 2.27 0.61 -12.28
C TRP A 74 2.66 0.97 -10.84
N ASP A 75 3.08 0.01 -10.02
CA ASP A 75 3.52 0.26 -8.66
C ASP A 75 4.77 1.13 -8.61
N ARG A 76 5.72 0.87 -9.51
CA ARG A 76 6.95 1.67 -9.61
C ARG A 76 6.61 3.10 -10.01
N GLN A 77 5.65 3.30 -10.91
CA GLN A 77 5.17 4.61 -11.29
C GLN A 77 4.47 5.31 -10.12
N ALA A 78 3.57 4.62 -9.40
CA ALA A 78 2.88 5.16 -8.23
C ALA A 78 3.84 5.54 -7.10
N LEU A 79 4.87 4.72 -6.87
CA LEU A 79 5.98 5.03 -5.96
C LEU A 79 6.70 6.31 -6.40
N GLN A 80 7.12 6.40 -7.66
CA GLN A 80 7.85 7.56 -8.16
C GLN A 80 7.03 8.84 -8.04
N THR A 81 5.75 8.81 -8.43
CA THR A 81 4.84 9.96 -8.25
C THR A 81 4.72 10.38 -6.79
N SER A 82 4.71 9.43 -5.85
CA SER A 82 4.64 9.73 -4.41
C SER A 82 5.94 10.33 -3.87
N LEU A 83 7.09 9.87 -4.37
CA LEU A 83 8.40 10.42 -4.05
C LEU A 83 8.52 11.86 -4.56
N ASP A 84 8.11 12.12 -5.81
CA ASP A 84 8.17 13.44 -6.44
C ASP A 84 7.16 14.42 -5.82
N ALA A 85 5.95 13.94 -5.49
CA ALA A 85 4.92 14.71 -4.82
C ALA A 85 5.41 15.34 -3.50
N SER A 86 6.34 14.70 -2.79
CA SER A 86 6.91 15.27 -1.57
C SER A 86 7.79 16.53 -1.79
N GLU A 87 8.12 16.88 -3.04
CA GLU A 87 8.79 18.13 -3.43
C GLU A 87 7.82 19.29 -3.65
N GLN A 88 6.54 18.98 -3.90
CA GLN A 88 5.48 19.96 -4.12
C GLN A 88 4.66 20.12 -2.83
N ARG A 89 4.23 21.34 -2.49
CA ARG A 89 3.41 21.57 -1.29
C ARG A 89 2.14 20.70 -1.36
N ALA A 90 1.85 19.99 -0.26
CA ALA A 90 0.69 19.10 -0.13
C ALA A 90 -0.65 19.75 -0.56
N ASP A 91 -0.79 21.07 -0.38
CA ASP A 91 -1.96 21.83 -0.79
C ASP A 91 -2.18 21.90 -2.32
N GLN A 92 -1.12 21.77 -3.13
CA GLN A 92 -1.21 21.88 -4.60
C GLN A 92 -1.55 20.54 -5.29
N LEU A 93 -1.26 19.41 -4.67
CA LEU A 93 -1.46 18.08 -5.27
C LEU A 93 -2.93 17.63 -5.27
N LEU A 94 -3.72 18.13 -4.34
CA LEU A 94 -5.15 17.80 -4.21
C LEU A 94 -6.06 18.78 -4.98
N HIS A 95 -5.50 19.85 -5.57
CA HIS A 95 -6.25 20.86 -6.32
C HIS A 95 -6.53 20.50 -7.79
N GLN A 96 -6.17 19.28 -8.24
CA GLN A 96 -6.36 18.90 -9.64
C GLN A 96 -7.38 17.77 -9.81
N ASN A 97 -8.55 18.21 -10.27
CA ASN A 97 -9.66 17.51 -10.93
C ASN A 97 -10.74 16.83 -10.07
N ASN A 98 -11.98 17.21 -10.39
CA ASN A 98 -13.26 16.56 -10.00
C ASN A 98 -13.42 15.12 -10.57
N GLN A 99 -12.34 14.41 -10.88
CA GLN A 99 -12.36 13.08 -11.49
C GLN A 99 -11.35 12.15 -10.80
N THR A 100 -11.54 11.91 -9.51
CA THR A 100 -10.87 10.81 -8.82
C THR A 100 -11.25 9.50 -9.50
N LYS A 101 -10.26 8.71 -9.93
CA LYS A 101 -10.51 7.40 -10.55
C LYS A 101 -10.47 6.32 -9.48
N TYR A 102 -11.48 5.46 -9.47
CA TYR A 102 -11.61 4.35 -8.54
C TYR A 102 -11.41 3.02 -9.27
N TYR A 103 -10.50 2.21 -8.73
CA TYR A 103 -10.24 0.86 -9.22
C TYR A 103 -10.38 -0.15 -8.09
N ARG A 104 -10.54 -1.41 -8.48
CA ARG A 104 -10.52 -2.54 -7.56
C ARG A 104 -9.55 -3.58 -8.08
N GLU A 105 -8.69 -4.05 -7.17
CA GLU A 105 -7.67 -5.04 -7.45
C GLU A 105 -7.92 -6.26 -6.56
N PHE A 106 -7.74 -7.45 -7.12
CA PHE A 106 -7.88 -8.69 -6.36
C PHE A 106 -6.53 -9.38 -6.19
N LEU A 107 -6.20 -9.71 -4.94
CA LEU A 107 -4.97 -10.39 -4.56
C LEU A 107 -5.26 -11.75 -3.94
N GLY A 108 -4.82 -12.81 -4.60
CA GLY A 108 -4.91 -14.18 -4.12
C GLY A 108 -3.76 -14.51 -3.18
N ILE A 109 -4.08 -14.96 -1.96
CA ILE A 109 -3.10 -15.37 -0.93
C ILE A 109 -2.55 -16.76 -1.25
N LEU A 110 -1.22 -16.86 -1.31
CA LEU A 110 -0.48 -18.11 -1.50
C LEU A 110 -0.05 -18.64 -0.13
N ALA A 111 -0.98 -19.31 0.58
CA ALA A 111 -0.79 -19.69 1.99
C ALA A 111 0.18 -20.85 2.25
N ARG A 112 0.76 -21.48 1.21
CA ARG A 112 1.58 -22.69 1.35
C ARG A 112 3.02 -22.42 1.79
N GLU A 113 3.56 -21.24 1.51
CA GLU A 113 4.97 -20.92 1.77
C GLU A 113 5.08 -19.55 2.42
N GLU A 114 5.43 -19.55 3.71
CA GLU A 114 5.81 -18.34 4.43
C GLU A 114 7.14 -17.81 3.88
N VAL A 115 7.20 -16.50 3.68
CA VAL A 115 8.39 -15.82 3.19
C VAL A 115 9.39 -15.71 4.34
N ASP A 116 10.65 -16.12 4.13
CA ASP A 116 11.73 -15.85 5.09
C ASP A 116 11.94 -14.33 5.21
N PRO A 117 11.64 -13.70 6.36
CA PRO A 117 11.76 -12.26 6.52
C PRO A 117 13.20 -11.75 6.32
N ARG A 118 14.21 -12.58 6.61
CA ARG A 118 15.63 -12.20 6.49
C ARG A 118 16.07 -11.99 5.04
N SER A 119 15.34 -12.57 4.09
CA SER A 119 15.56 -12.39 2.67
C SER A 119 14.99 -11.07 2.11
N LEU A 120 14.26 -10.31 2.93
CA LEU A 120 13.56 -9.09 2.53
C LEU A 120 14.32 -7.82 2.93
N GLY A 121 13.83 -6.65 2.49
CA GLY A 121 14.36 -5.35 2.89
C GLY A 121 14.03 -4.96 4.34
N GLU A 122 14.89 -4.15 4.97
CA GLU A 122 14.74 -3.64 6.35
C GLU A 122 13.35 -3.02 6.61
N ALA A 123 12.81 -2.30 5.63
CA ALA A 123 11.49 -1.66 5.75
C ALA A 123 10.36 -2.69 5.91
N VAL A 124 10.39 -3.77 5.12
CA VAL A 124 9.41 -4.85 5.20
C VAL A 124 9.60 -5.66 6.49
N GLN A 125 10.85 -5.95 6.86
CA GLN A 125 11.17 -6.64 8.11
C GLN A 125 10.64 -5.88 9.33
N THR A 126 10.85 -4.56 9.37
CA THR A 126 10.36 -3.69 10.46
C THR A 126 8.84 -3.62 10.47
N LEU A 127 8.20 -3.47 9.30
CA LEU A 127 6.74 -3.42 9.22
C LEU A 127 6.10 -4.71 9.74
N CYS A 128 6.64 -5.85 9.36
CA CYS A 128 6.07 -7.17 9.62
C CYS A 128 6.74 -7.89 10.80
N GLU A 129 7.39 -7.15 11.70
CA GLU A 129 8.02 -7.73 12.88
C GLU A 129 7.02 -8.61 13.64
N HIS A 130 7.45 -9.83 13.99
CA HIS A 130 6.66 -10.86 14.68
C HIS A 130 5.38 -11.31 13.96
N THR A 131 5.26 -11.07 12.65
CA THR A 131 4.06 -11.41 11.87
C THR A 131 4.46 -12.27 10.67
N SER A 132 3.71 -13.35 10.41
CA SER A 132 3.98 -14.20 9.25
C SER A 132 3.76 -13.44 7.95
N ILE A 133 4.58 -13.72 6.94
CA ILE A 133 4.55 -13.03 5.65
C ILE A 133 4.18 -14.04 4.57
N PHE A 134 3.14 -13.76 3.80
CA PHE A 134 2.70 -14.62 2.70
C PHE A 134 2.78 -13.89 1.36
N TRP A 135 3.19 -14.61 0.33
CA TRP A 135 3.11 -14.10 -1.03
C TRP A 135 1.64 -13.92 -1.46
N VAL A 136 1.40 -12.86 -2.22
CA VAL A 136 0.13 -12.65 -2.92
C VAL A 136 0.36 -12.40 -4.39
N ARG A 137 -0.60 -12.80 -5.21
CA ARG A 137 -0.59 -12.56 -6.66
C ARG A 137 -1.88 -11.90 -7.12
N ARG A 138 -1.79 -11.07 -8.16
CA ARG A 138 -2.98 -10.53 -8.83
C ARG A 138 -3.80 -11.65 -9.44
N GLY A 139 -5.11 -11.48 -9.39
CA GLY A 139 -6.07 -12.33 -10.08
C GLY A 139 -7.29 -11.55 -10.53
N GLU A 140 -8.16 -12.19 -11.30
CA GLU A 140 -9.43 -11.60 -11.76
C GLU A 140 -10.47 -11.48 -10.63
N GLY A 141 -10.18 -12.09 -9.48
CA GLY A 141 -11.01 -12.09 -8.30
C GLY A 141 -11.44 -13.48 -7.84
N PRO A 142 -12.15 -13.55 -6.71
CA PRO A 142 -12.85 -14.75 -6.33
C PRO A 142 -13.93 -15.01 -7.39
N GLY A 143 -13.83 -16.12 -8.14
CA GLY A 143 -14.96 -16.61 -8.93
C GLY A 143 -16.20 -16.82 -8.05
N ARG A 144 -17.32 -17.30 -8.61
CA ARG A 144 -18.64 -17.35 -7.94
C ARG A 144 -18.72 -18.03 -6.56
N GLN A 145 -17.68 -18.73 -6.09
CA GLN A 145 -17.69 -19.57 -4.88
C GLN A 145 -16.68 -19.13 -3.80
N ARG A 146 -16.08 -17.94 -3.86
CA ARG A 146 -15.04 -17.54 -2.89
C ARG A 146 -15.37 -16.23 -2.18
N LEU A 147 -15.09 -16.21 -0.89
CA LEU A 147 -15.27 -15.04 -0.05
C LEU A 147 -14.05 -14.13 -0.15
N ILE A 148 -14.32 -12.84 -0.31
CA ILE A 148 -13.32 -11.79 -0.09
C ILE A 148 -13.05 -11.74 1.40
N TYR A 149 -11.78 -11.82 1.78
CA TYR A 149 -11.35 -11.87 3.17
C TYR A 149 -11.25 -10.48 3.80
N LEU A 150 -10.66 -9.53 3.09
CA LEU A 150 -10.57 -8.12 3.50
C LEU A 150 -10.30 -7.24 2.27
N CYS A 151 -10.63 -5.95 2.36
CA CYS A 151 -10.19 -4.94 1.39
C CYS A 151 -9.48 -3.79 2.09
N ILE A 152 -8.40 -3.29 1.49
CA ILE A 152 -7.70 -2.07 1.90
C ILE A 152 -7.94 -1.03 0.82
N ASP A 153 -8.54 0.08 1.20
CA ASP A 153 -8.83 1.15 0.25
C ASP A 153 -7.84 2.31 0.40
N ILE A 154 -6.94 2.44 -0.57
CA ILE A 154 -5.84 3.40 -0.56
C ILE A 154 -6.00 4.41 -1.70
N CYS A 155 -5.70 5.68 -1.46
CA CYS A 155 -5.63 6.69 -2.52
C CYS A 155 -4.24 7.29 -2.65
N PHE A 156 -3.82 7.52 -3.89
CA PHE A 156 -2.49 8.02 -4.26
C PHE A 156 -2.54 9.51 -4.66
N PRO A 157 -1.42 10.25 -4.57
CA PRO A 157 -1.33 11.65 -5.02
C PRO A 157 -1.74 11.88 -6.48
N SER A 158 -1.72 10.84 -7.32
CA SER A 158 -2.18 10.89 -8.72
C SER A 158 -3.71 10.94 -8.89
N ASN A 159 -4.46 11.21 -7.81
CA ASN A 159 -5.93 11.21 -7.79
C ASN A 159 -6.55 9.86 -8.24
N ILE A 160 -5.88 8.77 -7.87
CA ILE A 160 -6.33 7.39 -8.10
C ILE A 160 -6.56 6.74 -6.74
N CYS A 161 -7.72 6.13 -6.54
CA CYS A 161 -8.05 5.31 -5.40
C CYS A 161 -8.19 3.85 -5.83
N VAL A 162 -7.66 2.92 -5.03
CA VAL A 162 -7.70 1.49 -5.28
C VAL A 162 -8.23 0.76 -4.06
N SER A 163 -9.27 -0.05 -4.24
CA SER A 163 -9.73 -1.03 -3.26
C SER A 163 -9.02 -2.36 -3.52
N ILE A 164 -8.08 -2.71 -2.66
CA ILE A 164 -7.24 -3.90 -2.78
C ILE A 164 -7.87 -5.01 -1.94
N CYS A 165 -8.51 -5.97 -2.60
CA CYS A 165 -9.29 -7.02 -1.96
C CYS A 165 -8.55 -8.37 -1.99
N PHE A 166 -8.40 -8.99 -0.83
CA PHE A 166 -7.68 -10.25 -0.65
C PHE A 166 -8.64 -11.43 -0.61
N TYR A 167 -8.21 -12.56 -1.17
CA TYR A 167 -8.97 -13.81 -1.12
C TYR A 167 -8.02 -15.01 -1.10
N TYR A 168 -8.45 -16.13 -0.53
CA TYR A 168 -7.65 -17.35 -0.51
C TYR A 168 -7.72 -18.10 -1.86
N LEU A 169 -6.57 -18.61 -2.30
CA LEU A 169 -6.48 -19.52 -3.42
C LEU A 169 -6.68 -20.96 -2.95
N PRO A 170 -7.32 -21.84 -3.75
CA PRO A 170 -7.46 -23.24 -3.42
C PRO A 170 -6.08 -23.89 -3.35
N GLU A 171 -5.96 -24.81 -2.41
CA GLU A 171 -4.83 -25.72 -2.27
C GLU A 171 -4.63 -26.61 -3.50
#